data_AF-A0A7V4TLC0-F1
#
_entry.id   AF-A0A7V4TLC0-F1
#
_cell.length_a   1.000
_cell.length_b   1.000
_cell.length_c   1.000
_cell.angle_alpha   90.00
_cell.angle_beta   90.00
_cell.angle_gamma   90.00
#
_symmetry.space_group_name_H-M   'P 1'
#
loop_
_entity.id
_entity.type
_entity.pdbx_description
1 polymer ?
#
loop_
_entity_poly.entity_id
_entity_poly.type
_entity_poly.pdbx_seq_one_letter_code
_entity_poly.pdbx_strand_id
1 'polypeptide(L)'
;QICEWELQLMPKRSCANILEADMNMRKSLDRAILFAVKTLESLGAQFVTSIEFSSRFDSKDTDQQLLYSFIPRLPHAPHTFSEAQLRWICGVYPEDFAHACRKEVTG
;
A
#
# COMPACT_ATOMS: atom_id res chain seq x y z
N GLN A 1 -10.06 -9.58 -0.53
CA GLN A 1 -9.11 -9.73 -1.64
C GLN A 1 -7.88 -10.36 -1.02
N ILE A 2 -7.20 -11.29 -1.69
CA ILE A 2 -6.01 -11.92 -1.10
C ILE A 2 -4.87 -10.88 -1.08
N CYS A 3 -4.21 -10.73 0.06
CA CYS A 3 -3.21 -9.68 0.35
C CYS A 3 -1.81 -10.03 -0.17
N GLU A 4 -1.71 -10.91 -1.16
CA GLU A 4 -0.48 -11.69 -1.39
C GLU A 4 0.74 -10.85 -1.77
N TRP A 5 0.55 -9.64 -2.31
CA TRP A 5 1.63 -8.70 -2.65
C TRP A 5 1.27 -7.27 -2.18
N GLU A 6 0.80 -7.14 -0.95
CA GLU A 6 0.50 -5.82 -0.38
C GLU A 6 1.77 -4.98 -0.21
N LEU A 7 1.73 -3.76 -0.74
CA LEU A 7 2.76 -2.75 -0.51
C LEU A 7 2.15 -1.60 0.30
N GLN A 8 2.75 -1.30 1.44
CA GLN A 8 2.32 -0.21 2.31
C GLN A 8 3.29 0.98 2.22
N LEU A 9 2.72 2.18 2.15
CA LEU A 9 3.42 3.46 2.13
C LEU A 9 2.99 4.29 3.35
N MET A 10 3.97 4.75 4.12
CA MET A 10 3.75 5.57 5.31
C MET A 10 4.72 6.76 5.31
N PRO A 11 4.26 7.99 5.69
CA PRO A 11 5.15 9.11 5.95
C PRO A 11 6.17 8.78 7.03
N LYS A 12 7.41 9.29 6.88
CA LYS A 12 8.44 9.17 7.94
C LYS A 12 8.23 10.15 9.10
N ARG A 13 7.61 11.30 8.81
CA ARG A 13 7.19 12.28 9.83
C ARG A 13 5.76 11.95 10.20
N SER A 14 5.41 12.08 11.49
CA SER A 14 4.03 11.89 11.93
C SER A 14 3.09 12.81 11.15
N CYS A 15 2.02 12.22 10.64
CA CYS A 15 0.98 12.86 9.84
C CYS A 15 -0.23 11.93 9.92
N ALA A 16 -1.34 12.41 10.46
CA ALA A 16 -2.50 11.56 10.71
C ALA A 16 -3.42 11.49 9.48
N ASN A 17 -3.45 12.54 8.66
CA ASN A 17 -4.25 12.64 7.46
C ASN A 17 -3.65 13.63 6.44
N ILE A 18 -4.16 13.61 5.20
CA ILE A 18 -3.62 14.44 4.12
C ILE A 18 -3.77 15.96 4.36
N LEU A 19 -4.69 16.40 5.22
CA LEU A 19 -4.90 17.82 5.51
C LEU A 19 -3.75 18.39 6.35
N GLU A 20 -3.19 17.60 7.25
CA GLU A 20 -2.00 17.94 8.06
C GLU A 20 -0.70 17.96 7.24
N ALA A 21 -0.67 17.25 6.11
CA ALA A 21 0.52 17.17 5.26
C ALA A 21 0.84 18.52 4.61
N ASP A 22 2.04 19.03 4.87
CA ASP A 22 2.60 20.20 4.18
C ASP A 22 2.86 19.93 2.68
N MET A 23 3.13 20.98 1.91
CA MET A 23 3.39 20.85 0.46
C MET A 23 4.55 19.91 0.13
N ASN A 24 5.58 19.85 0.97
CA ASN A 24 6.74 18.99 0.73
C ASN A 24 6.39 17.52 0.97
N MET A 25 5.61 17.23 2.01
CA MET A 25 5.09 15.90 2.30
C MET A 25 4.16 15.43 1.19
N ARG A 26 3.24 16.28 0.72
CA ARG A 26 2.34 15.93 -0.39
C ARG A 26 3.12 15.59 -1.68
N LYS A 27 4.14 16.37 -2.02
CA LYS A 27 5.05 16.06 -3.15
C LYS A 27 5.82 14.75 -2.95
N SER A 28 6.28 14.50 -1.72
CA SER A 28 6.97 13.25 -1.40
C SER A 28 6.04 12.03 -1.49
N LEU A 29 4.79 12.18 -1.02
CA LEU A 29 3.76 11.16 -1.14
C LEU A 29 3.44 10.87 -2.60
N ASP A 30 3.19 11.90 -3.40
CA ASP A 30 2.91 11.76 -4.84
C ASP A 30 4.00 10.98 -5.57
N ARG A 31 5.28 11.34 -5.35
CA ARG A 31 6.42 10.59 -5.93
C ARG A 31 6.48 9.16 -5.42
N ALA A 32 6.22 8.93 -4.13
CA ALA A 32 6.27 7.59 -3.55
C ALA A 32 5.13 6.69 -4.04
N ILE A 33 3.92 7.24 -4.21
CA ILE A 33 2.76 6.56 -4.81
C ILE A 33 3.09 6.16 -6.26
N LEU A 34 3.66 7.08 -7.05
CA LEU A 34 4.09 6.79 -8.42
C LEU A 34 5.10 5.62 -8.46
N PHE A 35 6.09 5.62 -7.57
CA PHE A 35 7.06 4.53 -7.49
C PHE A 35 6.45 3.22 -7.03
N ALA A 36 5.55 3.24 -6.04
CA ALA A 36 4.83 2.06 -5.60
C ALA A 36 4.05 1.41 -6.76
N VAL A 37 3.25 2.20 -7.47
CA VAL A 37 2.42 1.70 -8.59
C VAL A 37 3.30 1.19 -9.73
N LYS A 38 4.34 1.93 -10.14
CA LYS A 38 5.27 1.47 -11.19
C LYS A 38 6.00 0.18 -10.82
N THR A 39 6.41 0.05 -9.56
CA THR A 39 7.08 -1.16 -9.08
C THR A 39 6.14 -2.37 -9.18
N LEU A 40 4.87 -2.19 -8.76
CA LEU A 40 3.85 -3.24 -8.89
C LEU A 40 3.55 -3.59 -10.35
N GLU A 41 3.45 -2.57 -11.22
CA GLU A 41 3.25 -2.74 -12.66
C GLU A 41 4.40 -3.54 -13.30
N SER A 42 5.66 -3.22 -12.99
CA SER A 42 6.84 -3.96 -13.45
C SER A 42 6.83 -5.43 -13.01
N LEU A 43 6.25 -5.72 -11.84
CA LEU A 43 6.06 -7.09 -11.34
C LEU A 43 4.83 -7.80 -11.95
N GLY A 44 4.12 -7.17 -12.89
CA GLY A 44 3.01 -7.75 -13.63
C GLY A 44 1.62 -7.46 -13.05
N ALA A 45 1.49 -6.51 -12.12
CA ALA A 45 0.18 -6.07 -11.65
C ALA A 45 -0.59 -5.35 -12.78
N GLN A 46 -1.75 -5.87 -13.13
CA GLN A 46 -2.64 -5.25 -14.15
C GLN A 46 -3.65 -4.28 -13.52
N PHE A 47 -3.89 -4.42 -12.23
CA PHE A 47 -4.80 -3.57 -11.47
C PHE A 47 -4.29 -3.49 -10.02
N VAL A 48 -4.37 -2.29 -9.44
CA VAL A 48 -3.94 -2.05 -8.05
C VAL A 48 -5.08 -1.36 -7.32
N THR A 49 -5.65 -2.04 -6.32
CA THR A 49 -6.57 -1.41 -5.37
C THR A 49 -5.74 -0.56 -4.41
N SER A 50 -6.07 0.72 -4.28
CA SER A 50 -5.42 1.63 -3.33
C SER A 50 -6.39 1.97 -2.19
N ILE A 51 -5.94 1.84 -0.95
CA ILE A 51 -6.73 2.16 0.24
C ILE A 51 -5.94 3.19 1.06
N GLU A 52 -6.58 4.31 1.38
CA GLU A 52 -6.05 5.29 2.33
C GLU A 52 -6.59 4.98 3.73
N PHE A 53 -5.69 4.81 4.69
CA PHE A 53 -5.99 4.77 6.10
C PHE A 53 -5.54 6.09 6.73
N SER A 54 -6.47 7.01 6.85
CA SER A 54 -6.28 8.29 7.53
C SER A 54 -7.05 8.36 8.84
N SER A 55 -6.58 9.19 9.77
CA SER A 55 -7.31 9.52 10.98
C SER A 55 -8.56 10.33 10.65
N ARG A 56 -9.54 10.31 11.57
CA ARG A 56 -10.64 11.26 11.50
C ARG A 56 -10.10 12.67 11.73
N PHE A 57 -10.59 13.63 10.94
CA PHE A 57 -10.14 15.02 11.01
C PHE A 57 -10.46 15.71 12.35
N ASP A 58 -11.41 15.19 13.12
CA ASP A 58 -11.80 15.65 14.45
C ASP A 58 -11.25 14.78 15.59
N SER A 59 -10.40 13.80 15.26
CA SER A 59 -9.81 12.91 16.27
C SER A 59 -8.85 13.70 17.17
N LYS A 60 -8.91 13.41 18.47
CA LYS A 60 -7.91 13.86 19.45
C LYS A 60 -6.77 12.85 19.63
N ASP A 61 -6.91 11.67 19.02
CA ASP A 61 -5.88 10.64 19.01
C ASP A 61 -4.72 11.07 18.11
N THR A 62 -3.51 11.07 18.67
CA THR A 62 -2.28 11.47 18.00
C THR A 62 -1.43 10.28 17.56
N ASP A 63 -1.83 9.05 17.87
CA ASP A 63 -1.04 7.85 17.60
C ASP A 63 -1.32 7.27 16.22
N GLN A 64 -2.46 7.62 15.60
CA GLN A 64 -2.81 7.16 14.26
C GLN A 64 -1.99 7.91 13.18
N GLN A 65 -1.39 7.16 12.26
CA GLN A 65 -0.66 7.71 11.11
C GLN A 65 -1.38 7.42 9.79
N LEU A 66 -1.15 8.31 8.83
CA LEU A 66 -1.55 8.15 7.44
C LEU A 66 -0.80 6.97 6.81
N LEU A 67 -1.54 5.99 6.30
CA LEU A 67 -0.97 4.84 5.59
C LEU A 67 -1.74 4.59 4.30
N TYR A 68 -1.02 4.35 3.22
CA TYR A 68 -1.59 3.90 1.96
C TYR A 68 -1.26 2.43 1.75
N SER A 69 -2.25 1.60 1.47
CA SER A 69 -2.09 0.20 1.11
C SER A 69 -2.42 -0.01 -0.37
N PHE A 70 -1.48 -0.62 -1.09
CA PHE A 70 -1.61 -0.99 -2.49
C PHE A 70 -1.72 -2.51 -2.60
N ILE A 71 -2.86 -2.98 -3.09
CA ILE A 71 -3.16 -4.41 -3.21
C ILE A 71 -3.33 -4.75 -4.69
N PRO A 72 -2.30 -5.33 -5.33
CA PRO A 72 -2.37 -5.72 -6.73
C PRO A 72 -3.33 -6.90 -6.91
N ARG A 73 -4.02 -6.95 -8.04
CA ARG A 73 -4.76 -8.13 -8.49
C ARG A 73 -3.88 -8.94 -9.43
N LEU A 74 -3.56 -10.17 -9.03
CA LEU A 74 -2.85 -11.11 -9.89
C LEU A 74 -3.82 -11.84 -10.84
N PRO A 75 -3.41 -12.13 -12.09
CA PRO A 75 -4.31 -12.72 -13.10
C PRO A 75 -4.89 -14.09 -12.71
N HIS A 76 -4.26 -14.82 -11.78
CA HIS A 76 -4.63 -16.19 -11.40
C HIS A 76 -5.02 -16.33 -9.91
N ALA A 77 -5.22 -15.22 -9.19
CA ALA A 77 -5.53 -15.28 -7.76
C ALA A 77 -6.95 -15.87 -7.53
N PRO A 78 -7.09 -16.90 -6.67
CA PRO A 78 -8.39 -17.51 -6.40
C PRO A 78 -9.37 -16.49 -5.81
N HIS A 79 -10.61 -16.51 -6.28
CA HIS A 79 -11.65 -15.59 -5.84
C HIS A 79 -12.34 -16.06 -4.53
N THR A 80 -12.82 -15.07 -3.76
CA THR A 80 -13.98 -15.09 -2.85
C THR A 80 -14.05 -16.02 -1.64
N PHE A 81 -13.30 -17.12 -1.54
CA PHE A 81 -13.45 -18.03 -0.39
C PHE A 81 -12.89 -17.44 0.92
N SER A 82 -11.69 -16.86 0.84
CA SER A 82 -11.03 -16.22 1.97
C SER A 82 -11.84 -15.03 2.50
N GLU A 83 -12.47 -14.25 1.60
CA GLU A 83 -13.15 -12.97 1.92
C GLU A 83 -14.29 -13.15 2.90
N ALA A 84 -15.09 -14.20 2.72
CA ALA A 84 -16.20 -14.52 3.59
C ALA A 84 -15.78 -14.97 5.00
N GLN A 85 -14.52 -15.40 5.20
CA GLN A 85 -14.03 -15.92 6.47
C GLN A 85 -13.13 -14.94 7.24
N LEU A 86 -12.85 -13.76 6.69
CA LEU A 86 -11.87 -12.81 7.25
C LEU A 86 -10.49 -13.45 7.48
N ARG A 87 -10.09 -14.38 6.61
CA ARG A 87 -8.82 -15.10 6.70
C ARG A 87 -8.08 -15.04 5.38
N TRP A 88 -6.89 -14.46 5.39
CA TRP A 88 -6.04 -14.35 4.21
C TRP A 88 -5.01 -15.47 4.21
N ILE A 89 -4.88 -16.14 3.06
CA ILE A 89 -3.80 -17.09 2.78
C ILE A 89 -2.77 -16.31 1.98
N CYS A 90 -1.50 -16.47 2.32
CA CYS A 90 -0.40 -15.81 1.61
C CYS A 90 0.58 -16.87 1.11
N GLY A 91 0.64 -17.07 -0.21
CA GLY A 91 1.55 -18.01 -0.86
C GLY A 91 3.00 -17.54 -0.95
N VAL A 92 3.28 -16.28 -0.59
CA VAL A 92 4.61 -15.67 -0.65
C VAL A 92 4.89 -14.92 0.65
N TYR A 93 6.09 -15.05 1.20
CA TYR A 93 6.48 -14.28 2.38
C TYR A 93 6.71 -12.80 2.01
N PRO A 94 6.36 -11.85 2.90
CA PRO A 94 6.53 -10.42 2.62
C PRO A 94 8.00 -10.04 2.36
N GLU A 95 8.96 -10.79 2.91
CA GLU A 95 10.40 -10.59 2.68
C GLU A 95 10.81 -10.87 1.24
N ASP A 96 10.28 -11.94 0.64
CA ASP A 96 10.53 -12.31 -0.76
C ASP A 96 9.91 -11.29 -1.71
N PHE A 97 8.69 -10.85 -1.40
CA PHE A 97 8.02 -9.81 -2.16
C PHE A 97 8.78 -8.48 -2.07
N ALA A 98 9.21 -8.07 -0.87
CA ALA A 98 10.00 -6.86 -0.69
C ALA A 98 11.33 -6.93 -1.46
N HIS A 99 11.94 -8.11 -1.56
CA HIS A 99 13.14 -8.32 -2.38
C HIS A 99 12.87 -8.15 -3.87
N ALA A 100 11.74 -8.68 -4.37
CA ALA A 100 11.31 -8.47 -5.75
C ALA A 100 11.07 -6.97 -6.04
N CYS A 101 10.36 -6.26 -5.16
CA CYS A 101 10.14 -4.81 -5.30
C CYS A 101 11.45 -4.02 -5.38
N ARG A 102 12.45 -4.35 -4.55
CA ARG A 102 13.76 -3.67 -4.57
C ARG A 102 14.54 -3.88 -5.86
N LYS A 103 14.30 -4.96 -6.60
CA LYS A 103 14.93 -5.20 -7.90
C LYS A 103 14.33 -4.35 -9.02
N GLU A 104 13.03 -4.08 -8.93
CA GLU A 104 12.29 -3.35 -9.95
C GLU A 104 12.22 -1.84 -9.72
N VAL A 105 12.42 -1.38 -8.47
CA VAL A 105 12.33 0.04 -8.15
C VAL A 105 13.39 0.84 -8.90
N THR A 106 12.94 1.65 -9.87
CA THR A 106 13.79 2.55 -10.65
C THR A 106 13.45 3.99 -10.23
N GLY A 107 14.41 4.67 -9.59
CA GLY A 107 14.22 5.97 -8.93
C GLY A 107 14.51 7.20 -9.76
#